data_AF-A0A6B2XRW3-F1
#
_entry.id   AF-A0A6B2XRW3-F1
#
_cell.length_a   1.000
_cell.length_b   1.000
_cell.length_c   1.000
_cell.angle_alpha   90.00
_cell.angle_beta   90.00
_cell.angle_gamma   90.00
#
_symmetry.space_group_name_H-M   'P 1'
#
loop_
_entity.id
_entity.type
_entity.pdbx_description
1 polymer ?
#
loop_
_entity_poly.entity_id
_entity_poly.type
_entity_poly.pdbx_seq_one_letter_code
_entity_poly.pdbx_strand_id
1 'polypeptide(L)'
;VGLTRYVNRNHIARAALEATAFQTREVLDAMNADSGVDLTELRVDGGMVANELLMQFQADQLGVDVVRPKVAETTALGAAYAAGIAVGFWQGEQDVIDNWAEDKRWSPSMDDSERERLYRNWKKAVT
;
A
#
# COMPACT_ATOMS: atom_id res chain seq x y z
N VAL A 1 -17.86 -13.44 2.20
CA VAL A 1 -18.62 -14.24 3.21
C VAL A 1 -19.19 -13.32 4.30
N GLY A 2 -20.04 -13.81 5.21
CA GLY A 2 -20.48 -13.04 6.40
C GLY A 2 -21.68 -12.11 6.21
N LEU A 3 -22.50 -12.30 5.19
CA LEU A 3 -23.72 -11.50 4.99
C LEU A 3 -24.77 -11.78 6.06
N THR A 4 -25.36 -10.72 6.60
CA THR A 4 -26.53 -10.76 7.49
C THR A 4 -27.59 -9.77 7.00
N ARG A 5 -28.81 -9.82 7.55
CA ARG A 5 -29.88 -8.86 7.22
C ARG A 5 -29.55 -7.40 7.54
N TYR A 6 -28.51 -7.15 8.34
CA TYR A 6 -28.04 -5.80 8.69
C TYR A 6 -26.97 -5.26 7.73
N VAL A 7 -26.44 -6.09 6.83
CA VAL A 7 -25.44 -5.65 5.86
C VAL A 7 -26.07 -4.68 4.86
N ASN A 8 -25.33 -3.63 4.51
CA ASN A 8 -25.74 -2.60 3.57
C ASN A 8 -24.57 -2.31 2.61
N ARG A 9 -24.81 -1.47 1.60
CA ARG A 9 -23.83 -1.14 0.57
C ARG A 9 -22.51 -0.58 1.11
N ASN A 10 -22.54 0.13 2.26
CA ASN A 10 -21.34 0.73 2.84
C ASN A 10 -20.41 -0.35 3.41
N HIS A 11 -20.97 -1.40 4.02
CA HIS A 11 -20.18 -2.55 4.47
C HIS A 11 -19.51 -3.27 3.30
N ILE A 12 -20.20 -3.38 2.16
CA ILE A 12 -19.65 -4.03 0.96
C ILE A 12 -18.54 -3.16 0.34
N ALA A 13 -18.75 -1.84 0.22
CA ALA A 13 -17.73 -0.93 -0.29
C ALA A 13 -16.47 -0.92 0.60
N ARG A 14 -16.65 -0.92 1.93
CA ARG A 14 -15.54 -1.02 2.87
C ARG A 14 -14.83 -2.37 2.77
N ALA A 15 -15.57 -3.48 2.68
CA ALA A 15 -14.98 -4.81 2.50
C ALA A 15 -14.16 -4.92 1.21
N ALA A 16 -14.55 -4.23 0.14
CA ALA A 16 -13.76 -4.18 -1.09
C ALA A 16 -12.42 -3.44 -0.90
N LEU A 17 -12.40 -2.34 -0.14
CA LEU A 17 -11.16 -1.64 0.22
C LEU A 17 -10.27 -2.51 1.14
N GLU A 18 -10.87 -3.11 2.18
CA GLU A 18 -10.14 -3.96 3.11
C GLU A 18 -9.55 -5.20 2.41
N ALA A 19 -10.26 -5.78 1.45
CA ALA A 19 -9.75 -6.88 0.62
C ALA A 19 -8.47 -6.50 -0.12
N THR A 20 -8.40 -5.29 -0.70
CA THR A 20 -7.17 -4.80 -1.35
C THR A 20 -6.00 -4.79 -0.37
N ALA A 21 -6.21 -4.30 0.86
CA ALA A 21 -5.14 -4.25 1.85
C ALA A 21 -4.67 -5.64 2.32
N PHE A 22 -5.61 -6.59 2.45
CA PHE A 22 -5.27 -7.97 2.80
C PHE A 22 -4.49 -8.67 1.67
N GLN A 23 -4.87 -8.45 0.42
CA GLN A 23 -4.14 -9.00 -0.73
C GLN A 23 -2.71 -8.44 -0.80
N THR A 24 -2.52 -7.14 -0.55
CA THR A 24 -1.19 -6.55 -0.44
C THR A 24 -0.37 -7.22 0.67
N ARG A 25 -0.99 -7.46 1.84
CA ARG A 25 -0.33 -8.15 2.96
C ARG A 25 0.10 -9.57 2.59
N GLU A 26 -0.72 -10.34 1.89
CA GLU A 26 -0.36 -11.70 1.44
C GLU A 26 0.88 -11.70 0.54
N VAL A 27 0.96 -10.75 -0.40
CA VAL A 27 2.11 -10.61 -1.30
C VAL A 27 3.36 -10.21 -0.50
N LEU A 28 3.23 -9.29 0.46
CA LEU A 28 4.36 -8.85 1.29
C LEU A 28 4.85 -9.94 2.24
N ASP A 29 3.95 -10.70 2.87
CA ASP A 29 4.31 -11.85 3.70
C ASP A 29 5.15 -12.86 2.89
N ALA A 30 4.78 -13.11 1.63
CA ALA A 30 5.53 -13.97 0.72
C ALA A 30 6.89 -13.35 0.33
N MET A 31 6.93 -12.06 0.00
CA MET A 31 8.18 -11.37 -0.34
C MET A 31 9.20 -11.38 0.81
N ASN A 32 8.76 -11.16 2.05
CA ASN A 32 9.64 -11.22 3.22
C ASN A 32 10.19 -12.64 3.42
N ALA A 33 9.35 -13.67 3.23
CA ALA A 33 9.78 -15.06 3.34
C ALA A 33 10.82 -15.46 2.27
N ASP A 34 10.66 -14.97 1.04
CA ASP A 34 11.56 -15.29 -0.09
C ASP A 34 12.86 -14.47 -0.06
N SER A 35 12.80 -13.20 0.36
CA SER A 35 13.96 -12.30 0.37
C SER A 35 14.79 -12.40 1.65
N GLY A 36 14.20 -12.83 2.77
CA GLY A 36 14.81 -12.83 4.09
C GLY A 36 15.02 -11.43 4.68
N VAL A 37 14.40 -10.40 4.09
CA VAL A 37 14.47 -9.01 4.53
C VAL A 37 13.08 -8.54 4.91
N ASP A 38 12.95 -8.01 6.12
CA ASP A 38 11.69 -7.42 6.57
C ASP A 38 11.48 -6.04 5.92
N LEU A 39 10.30 -5.85 5.33
CA LEU A 39 9.87 -4.53 4.88
C LEU A 39 9.82 -3.55 6.06
N THR A 40 10.42 -2.36 5.91
CA THR A 40 10.43 -1.32 6.96
C THR A 40 9.42 -0.20 6.71
N GLU A 41 9.07 0.04 5.44
CA GLU A 41 8.01 0.97 5.02
C GLU A 41 7.49 0.54 3.63
N LEU A 42 6.21 0.79 3.37
CA LEU A 42 5.62 0.59 2.05
C LEU A 42 5.44 1.95 1.34
N ARG A 43 6.16 2.16 0.24
CA ARG A 43 5.92 3.29 -0.66
C ARG A 43 4.81 2.95 -1.64
N VAL A 44 3.83 3.83 -1.79
CA VAL A 44 2.62 3.59 -2.57
C VAL A 44 2.38 4.67 -3.63
N ASP A 45 1.72 4.30 -4.72
CA ASP A 45 1.32 5.20 -5.80
C ASP A 45 0.01 4.76 -6.47
N GLY A 46 -0.46 5.53 -7.45
CA GLY A 46 -1.69 5.26 -8.21
C GLY A 46 -2.98 5.74 -7.53
N GLY A 47 -4.09 5.78 -8.27
CA GLY A 47 -5.29 6.53 -7.84
C GLY A 47 -5.91 6.13 -6.49
N MET A 48 -5.74 4.88 -6.03
CA MET A 48 -6.31 4.41 -4.76
C MET A 48 -5.65 5.04 -3.52
N VAL A 49 -4.43 5.56 -3.63
CA VAL A 49 -3.68 6.17 -2.51
C VAL A 49 -4.25 7.50 -2.05
N ALA A 50 -5.23 8.05 -2.77
CA ALA A 50 -6.02 9.18 -2.32
C ALA A 50 -7.03 8.79 -1.23
N ASN A 51 -7.33 7.50 -1.05
CA ASN A 51 -8.30 7.03 -0.07
C ASN A 51 -7.66 6.86 1.32
N GLU A 52 -7.94 7.83 2.20
CA GLU A 52 -7.43 7.88 3.58
C GLU A 52 -7.76 6.64 4.42
N LEU A 53 -8.96 6.08 4.26
CA LEU A 53 -9.38 4.89 4.99
C LEU A 53 -8.56 3.67 4.57
N LEU A 54 -8.35 3.51 3.25
CA LEU A 54 -7.56 2.42 2.71
C LEU A 54 -6.10 2.53 3.15
N MET A 55 -5.49 3.72 3.06
CA MET A 55 -4.07 3.90 3.42
C MET A 55 -3.80 3.66 4.89
N GLN A 56 -4.68 4.15 5.78
CA GLN A 56 -4.56 3.85 7.22
C GLN A 56 -4.74 2.35 7.48
N PHE A 57 -5.75 1.72 6.89
CA PHE A 57 -5.99 0.29 7.08
C PHE A 57 -4.85 -0.57 6.50
N GLN A 58 -4.21 -0.13 5.41
CA GLN A 58 -3.02 -0.78 4.85
C GLN A 58 -1.85 -0.71 5.84
N ALA A 59 -1.54 0.46 6.41
CA ALA A 59 -0.50 0.61 7.43
C ALA A 59 -0.80 -0.26 8.66
N ASP A 60 -2.05 -0.24 9.13
CA ASP A 60 -2.52 -1.08 10.23
C ASP A 60 -2.30 -2.57 9.94
N GLN A 61 -2.65 -3.04 8.74
CA GLN A 61 -2.51 -4.46 8.38
C GLN A 61 -1.06 -4.90 8.17
N LEU A 62 -0.17 -4.02 7.71
CA LEU A 62 1.24 -4.35 7.50
C LEU A 62 2.09 -4.18 8.75
N GLY A 63 1.65 -3.37 9.72
CA GLY A 63 2.43 -3.07 10.91
C GLY A 63 3.67 -2.21 10.63
N VAL A 64 3.74 -1.57 9.45
CA VAL A 64 4.78 -0.63 9.05
C VAL A 64 4.17 0.62 8.41
N ASP A 65 4.97 1.67 8.29
CA ASP A 65 4.51 2.93 7.69
C ASP A 65 4.15 2.74 6.22
N VAL A 66 3.08 3.42 5.79
CA VAL A 66 2.71 3.59 4.37
C VAL A 66 2.99 5.03 3.97
N VAL A 67 3.69 5.22 2.85
CA VAL A 67 4.22 6.53 2.43
C VAL A 67 3.78 6.85 1.00
N ARG A 68 3.09 7.98 0.83
CA ARG A 68 2.70 8.51 -0.47
C ARG A 68 3.61 9.67 -0.88
N PRO A 69 4.15 9.66 -2.11
CA PRO A 69 4.92 10.78 -2.66
C PRO A 69 4.02 11.92 -3.13
N LYS A 70 4.59 13.13 -3.29
CA LYS A 70 3.89 14.29 -3.89
C LYS A 70 3.39 14.03 -5.30
N VAL A 71 4.13 13.24 -6.07
CA VAL A 71 3.74 12.83 -7.43
C VAL A 71 3.19 11.42 -7.36
N ALA A 72 1.85 11.30 -7.32
CA ALA A 72 1.17 10.00 -7.23
C ALA A 72 1.20 9.18 -8.53
N GLU A 73 1.42 9.82 -9.69
CA GLU A 73 1.51 9.17 -11.01
C GLU A 73 2.97 8.77 -11.31
N THR A 74 3.54 7.91 -10.47
CA THR A 74 4.94 7.46 -10.56
C THR A 74 5.22 6.66 -11.84
N THR A 75 4.20 6.00 -12.41
CA THR A 75 4.33 5.22 -13.64
C THR A 75 4.77 6.10 -14.81
N ALA A 76 4.05 7.21 -15.05
CA ALA A 76 4.42 8.15 -16.10
C ALA A 76 5.74 8.87 -15.79
N LEU A 77 5.96 9.21 -14.51
CA LEU A 77 7.18 9.85 -14.06
C LEU A 77 8.43 8.97 -14.28
N GLY A 78 8.34 7.67 -14.01
CA GLY A 78 9.43 6.73 -14.24
C GLY A 78 9.84 6.64 -15.71
N ALA A 79 8.86 6.60 -16.62
CA ALA A 79 9.13 6.63 -18.07
C ALA A 79 9.79 7.96 -18.50
N ALA A 80 9.33 9.10 -17.93
CA ALA A 80 9.94 10.40 -18.18
C ALA A 80 11.38 10.46 -17.70
N TYR A 81 11.69 9.95 -16.50
CA TYR A 81 13.06 9.89 -15.99
C TYR A 81 13.96 9.03 -16.86
N ALA A 82 13.54 7.82 -17.24
CA ALA A 82 14.33 6.94 -18.09
C ALA A 82 14.66 7.59 -19.44
N ALA A 83 13.66 8.20 -20.09
CA ALA A 83 13.87 8.92 -21.35
C ALA A 83 14.74 10.17 -21.17
N GLY A 84 14.50 10.94 -20.11
CA GLY A 84 15.21 12.18 -19.81
C GLY A 84 16.70 11.95 -19.50
N ILE A 85 17.03 10.89 -18.76
CA ILE A 85 18.43 10.48 -18.53
C ILE A 85 19.09 10.10 -19.85
N ALA A 86 18.42 9.31 -20.70
CA ALA A 86 18.97 8.86 -21.98
C ALA A 86 19.32 10.03 -22.94
N VAL A 87 18.63 11.17 -22.84
CA VAL A 87 18.88 12.36 -23.67
C VAL A 87 19.63 13.48 -22.94
N GLY A 88 20.06 13.24 -21.69
CA GLY A 88 20.82 14.22 -20.90
C GLY A 88 20.00 15.39 -20.33
N PHE A 89 18.67 15.26 -20.25
CA PHE A 89 17.81 16.22 -19.53
C PHE A 89 18.04 16.15 -18.02
N TRP A 90 18.21 14.94 -17.49
CA TRP A 90 18.75 14.67 -16.15
C TRP A 90 20.13 14.03 -16.28
N GLN A 91 21.02 14.31 -15.32
CA GLN A 91 22.40 13.84 -15.32
C GLN A 91 22.54 12.38 -14.89
N GLY A 92 21.53 11.83 -14.20
CA GLY A 92 21.51 10.43 -13.81
C GLY A 92 20.48 10.12 -12.73
N GLU A 93 20.64 8.97 -12.09
CA GLU A 93 19.72 8.47 -11.06
C GLU A 93 19.66 9.36 -9.80
N GLN A 94 20.74 10.09 -9.49
CA GLN A 94 20.76 11.00 -8.35
C GLN A 94 19.69 12.10 -8.46
N ASP A 95 19.48 12.65 -9.66
CA ASP A 95 18.43 13.63 -9.89
C ASP A 95 17.04 13.02 -9.62
N VAL A 96 16.85 11.73 -9.90
CA VAL A 96 15.58 11.03 -9.65
C VAL A 96 15.33 10.89 -8.15
N ILE A 97 16.38 10.56 -7.39
CA ILE A 97 16.35 10.45 -5.92
C ILE A 97 16.04 11.81 -5.30
N ASP A 98 16.74 12.86 -5.73
CA ASP A 98 16.62 14.21 -5.18
C ASP A 98 15.25 14.85 -5.48
N ASN A 99 14.61 14.43 -6.57
CA ASN A 99 13.26 14.87 -6.92
C ASN A 99 12.16 14.17 -6.10
N TRP A 100 12.45 13.04 -5.44
CA TRP A 100 11.46 12.36 -4.64
C TRP A 100 11.15 13.18 -3.38
N ALA A 101 9.87 13.40 -3.13
CA ALA A 101 9.40 14.09 -1.94
C ALA A 101 8.18 13.39 -1.36
N GLU A 102 8.22 13.17 -0.05
CA GLU A 102 7.08 12.70 0.73
C GLU A 102 5.97 13.76 0.73
N ASP A 103 4.72 13.32 0.57
CA ASP A 103 3.52 14.12 0.76
C ASP A 103 2.85 13.76 2.08
N LYS A 104 2.62 12.45 2.29
CA LYS A 104 1.90 11.96 3.45
C LYS A 104 2.37 10.56 3.88
N ARG A 105 2.32 10.34 5.19
CA ARG A 105 2.63 9.07 5.86
C ARG A 105 1.49 8.65 6.78
N TRP A 106 1.17 7.37 6.75
CA TRP A 106 0.27 6.72 7.70
C TRP A 106 1.08 5.72 8.50
N SER A 107 1.03 5.85 9.83
CA SER A 107 1.67 4.92 10.75
C SER A 107 0.64 3.96 11.33
N PRO A 108 1.03 2.70 11.63
CA PRO A 108 0.13 1.72 12.22
C PRO A 108 -0.45 2.22 13.54
N SER A 109 -1.76 2.06 13.70
CA SER A 109 -2.52 2.49 14.88
C SER A 109 -3.40 1.39 15.47
N MET A 110 -3.59 0.29 14.73
CA MET A 110 -4.36 -0.87 15.15
C MET A 110 -3.57 -1.77 16.09
N ASP A 111 -4.24 -2.27 17.13
CA ASP A 111 -3.68 -3.28 18.02
C ASP A 111 -3.35 -4.58 17.28
N ASP A 112 -2.20 -5.17 17.60
CA ASP A 112 -1.69 -6.38 16.95
C ASP A 112 -2.68 -7.55 17.04
N SER A 113 -3.39 -7.72 18.16
CA SER A 113 -4.34 -8.82 18.33
C SER A 113 -5.55 -8.68 17.41
N GLU A 114 -6.00 -7.45 17.18
CA GLU A 114 -7.09 -7.13 16.26
C GLU A 114 -6.64 -7.28 14.81
N ARG A 115 -5.45 -6.78 14.46
CA ARG A 115 -4.83 -6.99 13.14
C ARG A 115 -4.81 -8.46 12.77
N GLU A 116 -4.30 -9.31 13.66
CA GLU A 116 -4.22 -10.75 13.42
C GLU A 116 -5.60 -11.41 13.38
N ARG A 117 -6.57 -10.95 14.18
CA ARG A 117 -7.94 -11.47 14.14
C ARG A 117 -8.60 -11.19 12.79
N LEU A 118 -8.47 -9.97 12.29
CA LEU A 118 -9.03 -9.58 10.99
C LEU A 118 -8.40 -10.38 9.86
N TYR A 119 -7.07 -10.51 9.85
CA TYR A 119 -6.37 -11.27 8.81
C TYR A 119 -6.67 -12.78 8.84
N ARG A 120 -6.85 -13.37 10.04
CA ARG A 120 -7.34 -14.77 10.14
C ARG A 120 -8.71 -14.95 9.49
N ASN A 121 -9.61 -13.97 9.65
CA ASN A 121 -10.93 -14.02 9.02
C ASN A 121 -10.84 -13.87 7.50
N TRP A 122 -9.93 -13.03 7.00
CA TRP A 122 -9.63 -12.94 5.58
C TRP A 122 -9.15 -14.28 5.02
N LYS A 123 -8.13 -14.90 5.64
CA LYS A 123 -7.62 -16.21 5.22
C LYS A 123 -8.70 -17.29 5.18
N LYS A 124 -9.60 -17.30 6.17
CA LYS A 124 -10.77 -18.18 6.20
C LYS A 124 -11.78 -17.90 5.06
N ALA A 125 -11.83 -16.69 4.53
CA ALA A 125 -12.77 -16.31 3.49
C ALA A 125 -12.28 -16.66 2.06
N VAL A 126 -10.96 -16.72 1.87
CA VAL A 126 -10.32 -17.05 0.57
C VAL A 126 -9.91 -18.51 0.44
N THR A 127 -10.02 -19.29 1.52
CA THR A 127 -9.83 -20.74 1.57
C THR A 127 -11.17 -21.44 1.66
#